data_AF-A0A4Q9DHY4-F1
#
_entry.id   AF-A0A4Q9DHY4-F1
#
_cell.length_a   1.000
_cell.length_b   1.000
_cell.length_c   1.000
_cell.angle_alpha   90.00
_cell.angle_beta   90.00
_cell.angle_gamma   90.00
#
_symmetry.space_group_name_H-M   'P 1'
#
loop_
_entity.id
_entity.type
_entity.pdbx_description
1 polymer ?
#
loop_
_entity_poly.entity_id
_entity_poly.type
_entity_poly.pdbx_seq_one_letter_code
_entity_poly.pdbx_strand_id
1 'polypeptide(L)'
;MFTNDHAAPLKRDGLVNWLLFLKGVDKSNWEVLTMNEPVLKKAMDTLEFLSQDAEARRLYEDRQKYLHDEASMIEGALAEGEARGEKKKAVQMALELLKLGVEISIIIKASGLSVAEIIALRQ
;
A
#
# COMPACT_ATOMS: atom_id res chain seq x y z
N MET A 1 19.73 -15.70 -40.24
CA MET A 1 21.19 -15.68 -39.99
C MET A 1 21.72 -14.34 -40.50
N PHE A 2 21.97 -13.40 -39.60
CA PHE A 2 22.72 -12.18 -39.86
C PHE A 2 23.67 -12.03 -38.68
N THR A 3 24.92 -12.41 -38.90
CA THR A 3 26.04 -12.06 -38.02
C THR A 3 26.33 -10.59 -38.23
N ASN A 4 26.32 -9.80 -37.16
CA ASN A 4 27.13 -8.59 -37.14
C ASN A 4 27.74 -8.45 -35.75
N ASP A 5 29.00 -8.86 -35.67
CA ASP A 5 29.94 -8.51 -34.63
C ASP A 5 29.94 -7.00 -34.41
N HIS A 6 29.45 -6.56 -33.27
CA HIS A 6 29.83 -5.29 -32.69
C HIS A 6 30.44 -5.54 -31.32
N ALA A 7 31.52 -6.34 -31.31
CA ALA A 7 32.61 -6.09 -30.38
C ALA A 7 33.12 -4.67 -30.66
N ALA A 8 32.54 -3.69 -29.98
CA ALA A 8 32.92 -2.30 -30.13
C ALA A 8 34.41 -2.18 -29.78
N PRO A 9 35.24 -1.57 -30.64
CA PRO A 9 36.66 -1.44 -30.36
C PRO A 9 36.80 -0.60 -29.11
N LEU A 10 37.40 -1.18 -28.07
CA LEU A 10 37.85 -0.52 -26.85
C LEU A 10 38.90 0.55 -27.22
N LYS A 11 38.46 1.67 -27.79
CA LYS A 11 39.25 2.89 -27.88
C LYS A 11 38.91 3.76 -26.67
N ARG A 12 39.97 4.12 -25.95
CA ARG A 12 40.02 5.02 -24.79
C ARG A 12 39.38 6.38 -25.12
N ASP A 13 38.08 6.51 -24.97
CA ASP A 13 37.39 7.79 -25.16
C ASP A 13 36.38 7.99 -24.04
N GLY A 14 36.71 8.85 -23.08
CA GLY A 14 35.93 9.05 -21.85
C GLY A 14 34.47 9.42 -22.14
N LEU A 15 34.21 10.13 -23.25
CA LEU A 15 32.84 10.48 -23.67
C LEU A 15 31.97 9.24 -23.94
N VAL A 16 32.53 8.18 -24.52
CA VAL A 16 31.79 6.93 -24.77
C VAL A 16 31.41 6.28 -23.44
N ASN A 17 32.32 6.28 -22.45
CA ASN A 17 32.03 5.74 -21.13
C ASN A 17 30.93 6.54 -20.41
N TRP A 18 30.93 7.87 -20.55
CA TRP A 18 29.86 8.74 -20.06
C TRP A 18 28.51 8.46 -20.73
N LEU A 19 28.49 8.32 -22.06
CA LEU A 19 27.25 8.00 -22.79
C LEU A 19 26.70 6.62 -22.41
N LEU A 20 27.57 5.63 -22.18
CA LEU A 20 27.17 4.30 -21.71
C LEU A 20 26.62 4.34 -20.28
N PHE A 21 27.26 5.07 -19.37
CA PHE A 21 26.75 5.26 -18.01
C PHE A 21 25.35 5.91 -18.02
N LEU A 22 25.15 6.98 -18.79
CA LEU A 22 23.86 7.67 -18.90
C LEU A 22 22.77 6.82 -19.58
N LYS A 23 23.15 5.87 -20.44
CA LYS A 23 22.22 4.92 -21.07
C LYS A 23 21.76 3.81 -20.11
N GLY A 24 22.30 3.74 -18.89
CA GLY A 24 21.89 2.78 -17.86
C GLY A 24 22.47 1.38 -18.09
N VAL A 25 23.72 1.28 -18.53
CA VAL A 25 24.41 -0.02 -18.63
C VAL A 25 24.50 -0.69 -17.26
N ASP A 26 24.29 -2.00 -17.22
CA ASP A 26 24.30 -2.85 -16.03
C ASP A 26 25.58 -2.64 -15.18
N LYS A 27 25.43 -2.67 -13.84
CA LYS A 27 26.52 -2.56 -12.85
C LYS A 27 27.68 -3.51 -13.13
N SER A 28 27.40 -4.67 -13.72
CA SER A 28 28.38 -5.69 -14.11
C SER A 28 29.48 -5.16 -15.04
N ASN A 29 29.21 -4.09 -15.80
CA ASN A 29 30.17 -3.50 -16.75
C ASN A 29 30.85 -2.23 -16.23
N TRP A 30 30.56 -1.81 -15.00
CA TRP A 30 31.01 -0.54 -14.43
C TRP A 30 32.51 -0.50 -14.11
N GLU A 31 33.09 -1.65 -13.73
CA GLU A 31 34.53 -1.76 -13.45
C GLU A 31 35.38 -1.46 -14.70
N VAL A 32 34.92 -1.89 -15.87
CA VAL A 32 35.60 -1.67 -17.16
C VAL A 32 35.52 -0.20 -17.60
N LEU A 33 34.41 0.49 -17.29
CA LEU A 33 34.17 1.88 -17.67
C LEU A 33 34.99 2.88 -16.84
N THR A 34 35.35 2.52 -15.61
CA THR A 34 35.98 3.42 -14.63
C THR A 34 37.50 3.30 -14.53
N MET A 35 38.11 2.30 -15.20
CA MET A 35 39.54 1.97 -15.12
C MET A 35 40.49 3.16 -15.36
N ASN A 36 40.07 4.23 -16.04
CA ASN A 36 40.89 5.42 -16.29
C ASN A 36 40.13 6.76 -16.09
N GLU A 37 38.96 6.76 -15.44
CA GLU A 37 38.08 7.94 -15.34
C GLU A 37 37.60 8.16 -13.89
N PRO A 38 38.39 8.85 -13.04
CA PRO A 38 38.08 9.00 -11.62
C PRO A 38 36.81 9.82 -11.36
N VAL A 39 36.47 10.75 -12.26
CA VAL A 39 35.24 11.56 -12.16
C VAL A 39 34.00 10.71 -12.44
N LEU A 40 34.08 9.81 -13.43
CA LEU A 40 33.00 8.89 -13.75
C LEU A 40 32.75 7.90 -12.60
N LYS A 41 33.83 7.36 -12.00
CA LYS A 41 33.72 6.53 -10.79
C LYS A 41 32.99 7.25 -9.66
N LYS A 42 33.35 8.51 -9.37
CA LYS A 42 32.68 9.32 -8.34
C LYS A 42 31.19 9.51 -8.62
N ALA A 43 30.80 9.71 -9.89
CA ALA A 43 29.40 9.84 -10.27
C ALA A 43 28.62 8.52 -10.04
N MET A 44 29.24 7.38 -10.31
CA MET A 44 28.65 6.05 -10.13
C MET A 44 28.50 5.70 -8.64
N ASP A 45 29.52 5.96 -7.81
CA ASP A 45 29.46 5.78 -6.36
C ASP A 45 28.36 6.65 -5.73
N THR A 46 28.22 7.89 -6.22
CA THR A 46 27.18 8.82 -5.75
C THR A 46 25.79 8.32 -6.14
N LEU A 47 25.62 7.81 -7.37
CA LEU A 47 24.36 7.23 -7.82
C LEU A 47 23.99 6.00 -6.99
N GLU A 48 24.97 5.14 -6.69
CA GLU A 48 24.75 3.97 -5.84
C GLU A 48 24.30 4.38 -4.43
N PHE A 49 24.99 5.34 -3.81
CA PHE A 49 24.60 5.89 -2.51
C PHE A 49 23.18 6.47 -2.52
N LEU A 50 22.84 7.27 -3.54
CA LEU A 50 21.49 7.84 -3.68
C LEU A 50 20.43 6.76 -3.94
N SER A 51 20.78 5.71 -4.69
CA SER A 51 19.87 4.59 -4.95
C SER A 51 19.57 3.79 -3.69
N GLN A 52 20.55 3.65 -2.80
CA GLN A 52 20.36 3.03 -1.49
C GLN A 52 19.43 3.86 -0.60
N ASP A 53 19.56 5.20 -0.60
CA ASP A 53 18.63 6.08 0.12
C ASP A 53 17.20 6.00 -0.44
N ALA A 54 17.05 6.00 -1.77
CA ALA A 54 15.76 5.86 -2.42
C ALA A 54 15.11 4.49 -2.18
N GLU A 55 15.88 3.41 -2.25
CA GLU A 55 15.39 2.05 -1.97
C GLU A 55 15.03 1.89 -0.48
N ALA A 56 15.88 2.36 0.43
CA ALA A 56 15.60 2.34 1.86
C ALA A 56 14.32 3.14 2.19
N ARG A 57 14.13 4.30 1.55
CA ARG A 57 12.91 5.10 1.67
C ARG A 57 11.69 4.35 1.14
N ARG A 58 11.79 3.75 -0.04
CA ARG A 58 10.69 2.94 -0.61
C ARG A 58 10.31 1.80 0.33
N LEU A 59 11.28 1.04 0.83
CA LEU A 59 11.05 -0.06 1.77
C LEU A 59 10.41 0.42 3.08
N TYR A 60 10.82 1.59 3.57
CA TYR A 60 10.21 2.22 4.73
C TYR A 60 8.75 2.61 4.45
N GLU A 61 8.48 3.28 3.34
CA GLU A 61 7.14 3.68 2.91
C GLU A 61 6.21 2.47 2.72
N ASP A 62 6.69 1.41 2.07
CA ASP A 62 5.95 0.16 1.88
C ASP A 62 5.59 -0.49 3.23
N ARG A 63 6.53 -0.50 4.18
CA ARG A 63 6.28 -1.01 5.54
C ARG A 63 5.26 -0.14 6.28
N GLN A 64 5.40 1.18 6.23
CA GLN A 64 4.45 2.09 6.88
C GLN A 64 3.05 1.92 6.29
N LYS A 65 2.95 1.82 4.96
CA LYS A 65 1.70 1.55 4.27
C LYS A 65 1.05 0.25 4.74
N TYR A 66 1.81 -0.85 4.80
CA TYR A 66 1.30 -2.12 5.31
C TYR A 66 0.75 -2.02 6.74
N LEU A 67 1.48 -1.36 7.64
CA LEU A 67 1.04 -1.18 9.03
C LEU A 67 -0.23 -0.32 9.12
N HIS A 68 -0.34 0.73 8.30
CA HIS A 68 -1.54 1.56 8.23
C HIS A 68 -2.74 0.83 7.64
N ASP A 69 -2.53 0.02 6.60
CA ASP A 69 -3.58 -0.80 6.00
C ASP A 69 -4.09 -1.84 7.01
N GLU A 70 -3.19 -2.50 7.75
CA GLU A 70 -3.55 -3.45 8.81
C GLU A 70 -4.32 -2.77 9.95
N ALA A 71 -3.85 -1.63 10.45
CA ALA A 71 -4.54 -0.86 11.48
C ALA A 71 -5.94 -0.42 11.04
N SER A 72 -6.06 0.10 9.82
CA SER A 72 -7.33 0.56 9.26
C SER A 72 -8.33 -0.59 9.07
N MET A 73 -7.84 -1.76 8.65
CA MET A 73 -8.67 -2.97 8.52
C MET A 73 -9.23 -3.41 9.87
N ILE A 74 -8.39 -3.43 10.92
CA ILE A 74 -8.81 -3.82 12.27
C ILE A 74 -9.82 -2.81 12.82
N GLU A 75 -9.55 -1.51 12.70
CA GLU A 75 -10.45 -0.45 13.15
C GLU A 75 -11.82 -0.54 12.45
N GLY A 76 -11.83 -0.70 11.12
CA GLY A 76 -13.05 -0.88 10.34
C GLY A 76 -13.84 -2.11 10.76
N ALA A 77 -13.16 -3.25 10.99
CA ALA A 77 -13.81 -4.49 11.43
C ALA A 77 -14.42 -4.36 12.83
N LEU A 78 -13.75 -3.65 13.76
CA LEU A 78 -14.27 -3.39 15.10
C LEU A 78 -15.48 -2.46 15.05
N ALA A 79 -15.40 -1.35 14.32
CA ALA A 79 -16.51 -0.41 14.19
C ALA A 79 -17.74 -1.06 13.54
N GLU A 80 -17.55 -1.86 12.49
CA GLU A 80 -18.65 -2.60 11.87
C GLU A 80 -19.22 -3.66 12.83
N GLY A 81 -18.35 -4.32 13.60
CA GLY A 81 -18.73 -5.29 14.63
C GLY A 81 -19.60 -4.67 15.73
N GLU A 82 -19.20 -3.52 16.27
CA GLU A 82 -19.95 -2.77 17.27
C GLU A 82 -21.30 -2.31 16.72
N ALA A 83 -21.32 -1.67 15.56
CA ALA A 83 -22.57 -1.20 14.93
C ALA A 83 -23.54 -2.36 14.66
N ARG A 84 -23.04 -3.51 14.17
CA ARG A 84 -23.87 -4.72 13.99
C ARG A 84 -24.35 -5.28 15.33
N GLY A 85 -23.50 -5.26 16.36
CA GLY A 85 -23.83 -5.73 17.70
C GLY A 85 -24.94 -4.89 18.35
N GLU A 86 -24.81 -3.57 18.31
CA GLU A 86 -25.81 -2.63 18.79
C GLU A 86 -27.14 -2.82 18.07
N LYS A 87 -27.12 -2.91 16.74
CA LYS A 87 -28.34 -3.14 15.94
C LYS A 87 -29.00 -4.47 16.30
N LYS A 88 -28.23 -5.56 16.42
CA LYS A 88 -28.77 -6.88 16.82
C LYS A 88 -29.39 -6.84 18.22
N LYS A 89 -28.73 -6.16 19.18
CA LYS A 89 -29.26 -6.00 20.53
C LYS A 89 -30.55 -5.18 20.54
N ALA A 90 -30.61 -4.09 19.78
CA ALA A 90 -31.82 -3.28 19.65
C ALA A 90 -32.99 -4.09 19.07
N VAL A 91 -32.74 -4.88 18.03
CA VAL A 91 -33.74 -5.78 17.42
C VAL A 91 -34.23 -6.84 18.41
N GLN A 92 -33.31 -7.51 19.11
CA GLN A 92 -33.67 -8.53 20.08
C GLN A 92 -34.50 -7.95 21.24
N MET A 93 -34.12 -6.77 21.74
CA MET A 93 -34.88 -6.08 22.77
C MET A 93 -36.28 -5.68 22.28
N ALA A 94 -36.40 -5.17 21.05
CA ALA A 94 -37.69 -4.82 20.47
C ALA A 94 -38.62 -6.04 20.32
N LEU A 95 -38.07 -7.19 19.91
CA LEU A 95 -38.83 -8.45 19.85
C LEU A 95 -39.36 -8.88 21.22
N GLU A 96 -38.52 -8.84 22.26
CA GLU A 96 -38.97 -9.18 23.62
C GLU A 96 -40.03 -8.20 24.15
N LEU A 97 -39.88 -6.90 23.90
CA LEU A 97 -40.88 -5.91 24.29
C LEU A 97 -42.21 -6.08 23.55
N LEU A 98 -42.18 -6.46 22.26
CA LEU A 98 -43.38 -6.80 21.50
C LEU A 98 -44.10 -8.03 22.09
N LYS A 99 -43.36 -9.07 22.48
CA LYS A 99 -43.93 -10.25 23.14
C LYS A 99 -44.59 -9.92 24.48
N LEU A 100 -44.05 -8.92 25.20
CA LEU A 100 -44.60 -8.42 26.45
C LEU A 100 -45.79 -7.46 26.25
N GLY A 101 -46.19 -7.17 25.01
CA GLY A 101 -47.33 -6.30 24.70
C GLY A 101 -47.05 -4.81 24.92
N VAL A 102 -45.77 -4.41 24.96
CA VAL A 102 -45.39 -2.99 25.09
C VAL A 102 -45.79 -2.22 23.83
N GLU A 103 -46.25 -0.99 24.01
CA GLU A 103 -46.70 -0.14 22.91
C GLU A 103 -45.57 0.19 21.93
N ILE A 104 -45.86 0.13 20.63
CA ILE A 104 -44.89 0.39 19.55
C ILE A 104 -44.23 1.77 19.70
N SER A 105 -44.99 2.80 20.09
CA SER A 105 -44.47 4.15 20.27
C SER A 105 -43.36 4.23 21.34
N ILE A 106 -43.44 3.41 22.39
CA ILE A 106 -42.44 3.30 23.46
C ILE A 106 -41.23 2.52 22.95
N ILE A 107 -41.45 1.43 22.20
CA ILE A 107 -40.37 0.61 21.64
C ILE A 107 -39.51 1.42 20.67
N ILE A 108 -40.11 2.27 19.82
CA ILE A 108 -39.38 3.19 18.93
C ILE A 108 -38.42 4.08 19.73
N LYS A 109 -38.95 4.74 20.77
CA LYS A 109 -38.16 5.67 21.60
C LYS A 109 -37.03 4.97 22.35
N ALA A 110 -37.26 3.74 22.82
CA ALA A 110 -36.28 3.01 23.63
C ALA A 110 -35.23 2.26 22.80
N SER A 111 -35.59 1.76 21.62
CA SER A 111 -34.70 0.94 20.77
C SER A 111 -33.95 1.75 19.71
N GLY A 112 -34.43 2.96 19.36
CA GLY A 112 -33.90 3.74 18.25
C GLY A 112 -34.24 3.17 16.87
N LEU A 113 -35.03 2.10 16.79
CA LEU A 113 -35.47 1.49 15.53
C LEU A 113 -36.57 2.32 14.88
N SER A 114 -36.61 2.27 13.55
CA SER A 114 -37.69 2.89 12.78
C SER A 114 -39.02 2.12 12.92
N VAL A 115 -40.13 2.82 12.66
CA VAL A 115 -41.46 2.20 12.60
C VAL A 115 -41.48 1.01 11.64
N ALA A 116 -40.86 1.15 10.47
CA ALA A 116 -40.79 0.10 9.47
C ALA A 116 -40.04 -1.15 9.95
N GLU A 117 -38.91 -0.96 10.64
CA GLU A 117 -38.14 -2.06 11.24
C GLU A 117 -38.98 -2.80 12.30
N ILE A 118 -39.68 -2.08 13.17
CA ILE A 118 -40.51 -2.72 14.21
C ILE A 118 -41.72 -3.45 13.61
N ILE A 119 -42.35 -2.90 12.57
CA ILE A 119 -43.45 -3.58 11.87
C ILE A 119 -42.95 -4.87 11.20
N ALA A 120 -41.76 -4.83 10.59
CA ALA A 120 -41.15 -6.03 9.98
C ALA A 120 -40.85 -7.12 11.00
N LEU A 121 -40.57 -6.79 12.26
CA LEU A 121 -40.35 -7.76 13.34
C LEU A 121 -41.63 -8.46 13.83
N ARG A 122 -42.82 -8.00 13.40
CA ARG A 122 -44.11 -8.58 13.78
C ARG A 122 -44.60 -9.66 12.80
N GLN A 123 -43.99 -9.74 11.62
CA GLN A 123 -44.29 -10.75 10.60
C GLN A 123 -43.63 -12.08 10.95
#